data_AF-A0A2S6MUL0-F1
#
_entry.id   AF-A0A2S6MUL0-F1
#
_cell.length_a   1.000
_cell.length_b   1.000
_cell.length_c   1.000
_cell.angle_alpha   90.00
_cell.angle_beta   90.00
_cell.angle_gamma   90.00
#
_symmetry.space_group_name_H-M   'P 1'
#
loop_
_entity.id
_entity.type
_entity.pdbx_description
1 polymer ?
#
loop_
_entity_poly.entity_id
_entity_poly.type
_entity_poly.pdbx_seq_one_letter_code
_entity_poly.pdbx_strand_id
1 'polypeptide(L)'
;MCCAPHGRVGVSTTARLLSDYFIASRRGFVGFDADPHEPDYAPRFSGRVRNVDLSSTQGQIAMIDRLLVPDGEAKIVDLWSRSYDRFFTLIQDIGFVEEARGKNIEPVILFHADPSQASPSAAYTLANALPTVETLLTYNEGAAPFGEQLQDRLAVYPPHRRLKIGALDTLVGRALEPVDLSLSYFLLDPPLDMSLVVRAGLKSWLIPIFAQFRAFEMRRALEEATWLL
;
A
#
# COMPACT_ATOMS: atom_id res chain seq x y z
N MET A 1 -3.77 -3.93 -1.90
CA MET A 1 -4.07 -3.97 -0.45
C MET A 1 -2.76 -3.82 0.29
N CYS A 2 -2.60 -2.81 1.12
CA CYS A 2 -1.44 -2.62 1.98
C CYS A 2 -1.79 -3.23 3.34
N CYS A 3 -0.94 -4.11 3.88
CA CYS A 3 -1.26 -4.81 5.13
C CYS A 3 -0.03 -5.25 5.91
N ALA A 4 -0.19 -5.42 7.22
CA ALA A 4 0.73 -6.15 8.08
C ALA A 4 0.03 -6.68 9.32
N PRO A 5 0.54 -7.77 9.93
CA PRO A 5 0.03 -8.28 11.20
C PRO A 5 0.34 -7.33 12.38
N HIS A 6 1.37 -6.49 12.27
CA HIS A 6 1.77 -5.54 13.30
C HIS A 6 1.58 -4.09 12.85
N GLY A 7 1.28 -3.21 13.81
CA GLY A 7 1.19 -1.77 13.57
C GLY A 7 2.55 -1.09 13.42
N ARG A 8 2.55 0.16 12.95
CA ARG A 8 3.74 1.03 12.83
C ARG A 8 4.83 0.55 11.85
N VAL A 9 4.44 -0.22 10.82
CA VAL A 9 5.36 -0.70 9.77
C VAL A 9 5.25 0.09 8.45
N GLY A 10 4.47 1.17 8.46
CA GLY A 10 4.33 2.10 7.34
C GLY A 10 3.23 1.75 6.32
N VAL A 11 2.21 0.97 6.70
CA VAL A 11 1.09 0.59 5.82
C VAL A 11 0.38 1.82 5.25
N SER A 12 -0.06 2.75 6.11
CA SER A 12 -0.71 4.01 5.72
C SER A 12 0.20 4.90 4.88
N THR A 13 1.50 4.91 5.16
CA THR A 13 2.49 5.62 4.33
C THR A 13 2.52 5.09 2.91
N THR A 14 2.55 3.77 2.72
CA THR A 14 2.50 3.16 1.38
C THR A 14 1.17 3.42 0.68
N ALA A 15 0.04 3.33 1.40
CA ALA A 15 -1.28 3.65 0.84
C ALA A 15 -1.35 5.10 0.33
N ARG A 16 -0.81 6.06 1.11
CA ARG A 16 -0.66 7.47 0.69
C ARG A 16 0.23 7.58 -0.54
N LEU A 17 1.43 6.99 -0.52
CA LEU A 17 2.38 7.05 -1.64
C LEU A 17 1.79 6.50 -2.94
N LEU A 18 1.05 5.39 -2.86
CA LEU A 18 0.39 4.79 -4.00
C LEU A 18 -0.72 5.70 -4.55
N SER A 19 -1.46 6.36 -3.67
CA SER A 19 -2.50 7.34 -4.04
C SER A 19 -1.93 8.54 -4.77
N ASP A 20 -0.88 9.15 -4.21
CA ASP A 20 -0.17 10.25 -4.85
C ASP A 20 0.48 9.80 -6.18
N TYR A 21 0.96 8.57 -6.28
CA TYR A 21 1.45 8.01 -7.54
C TYR A 21 0.37 7.96 -8.63
N PHE A 22 -0.84 7.51 -8.30
CA PHE A 22 -1.96 7.51 -9.25
C PHE A 22 -2.35 8.93 -9.67
N ILE A 23 -2.42 9.88 -8.73
CA ILE A 23 -2.68 11.29 -9.05
C ILE A 23 -1.59 11.86 -9.97
N ALA A 24 -0.31 11.66 -9.65
CA ALA A 24 0.82 12.11 -10.46
C ALA A 24 0.80 11.49 -11.86
N SER A 25 0.26 10.28 -11.99
CA SER A 25 0.05 9.57 -13.25
C SER A 25 -1.25 9.95 -13.97
N ARG A 26 -1.99 10.97 -13.48
CA ARG A 26 -3.29 11.44 -13.99
C ARG A 26 -4.36 10.33 -14.02
N ARG A 27 -4.34 9.43 -13.05
CA ARG A 27 -5.31 8.35 -12.88
C ARG A 27 -6.12 8.52 -11.60
N GLY A 28 -7.37 8.05 -11.63
CA GLY A 28 -8.26 8.01 -10.47
C GLY A 28 -7.89 6.89 -9.50
N PHE A 29 -8.24 7.07 -8.24
CA PHE A 29 -8.20 6.03 -7.23
C PHE A 29 -9.32 6.23 -6.21
N VAL A 30 -9.72 5.13 -5.57
CA VAL A 30 -10.52 5.13 -4.36
C VAL A 30 -9.77 4.38 -3.27
N GLY A 31 -9.73 4.98 -2.08
CA GLY A 31 -9.09 4.39 -0.93
C GLY A 31 -10.07 3.98 0.17
N PHE A 32 -9.62 3.03 0.97
CA PHE A 32 -10.29 2.57 2.18
C PHE A 32 -9.29 2.56 3.32
N ASP A 33 -9.59 3.31 4.37
CA ASP A 33 -8.84 3.34 5.61
C ASP A 33 -9.58 2.48 6.63
N ALA A 34 -8.99 1.33 6.98
CA ALA A 34 -9.64 0.34 7.85
C ALA A 34 -9.36 0.55 9.34
N ASP A 35 -8.81 1.71 9.74
CA ASP A 35 -8.70 2.12 11.14
C ASP A 35 -9.92 3.00 11.53
N PRO A 36 -10.93 2.44 12.22
CA PRO A 36 -12.11 3.20 12.63
C PRO A 36 -11.84 4.17 13.79
N HIS A 37 -10.65 4.14 14.40
CA HIS A 37 -10.35 4.91 15.61
C HIS A 37 -9.38 6.07 15.34
N GLU A 38 -8.29 5.81 14.61
CA GLU A 38 -7.22 6.79 14.35
C GLU A 38 -6.82 6.80 12.86
N PRO A 39 -7.73 7.18 11.94
CA PRO A 39 -7.44 7.16 10.51
C PRO A 39 -6.36 8.18 10.13
N ASP A 40 -5.26 7.72 9.53
CA ASP A 40 -4.20 8.57 8.96
C ASP A 40 -4.34 8.76 7.45
N TYR A 41 -4.89 7.78 6.74
CA TYR A 41 -4.97 7.79 5.28
C TYR A 41 -6.19 8.59 4.79
N ALA A 42 -7.35 8.41 5.43
CA ALA A 42 -8.58 9.09 5.01
C ALA A 42 -8.50 10.64 5.05
N PRO A 43 -7.98 11.28 6.12
CA PRO A 43 -7.93 12.74 6.18
C PRO A 43 -7.08 13.39 5.08
N ARG A 44 -6.10 12.66 4.53
CA ARG A 44 -5.15 13.19 3.52
C ARG A 44 -5.73 13.29 2.12
N PHE A 45 -6.86 12.64 1.86
CA PHE A 45 -7.49 12.58 0.54
C PHE A 45 -9.01 12.70 0.65
N SER A 46 -9.45 13.87 1.13
CA SER A 46 -10.88 14.17 1.30
C SER A 46 -11.71 13.85 0.07
N GLY A 47 -12.80 13.10 0.26
CA GLY A 47 -13.73 12.68 -0.78
C GLY A 47 -13.27 11.48 -1.64
N ARG A 48 -12.01 11.05 -1.54
CA ARG A 48 -11.47 9.90 -2.30
C ARG A 48 -11.19 8.68 -1.45
N VAL A 49 -10.92 8.88 -0.16
CA VAL A 49 -10.67 7.80 0.79
C VAL A 49 -11.79 7.77 1.81
N ARG A 50 -12.33 6.57 2.08
CA ARG A 50 -13.39 6.34 3.06
C ARG A 50 -12.83 5.61 4.27
N ASN A 51 -13.17 6.07 5.46
CA ASN A 51 -12.97 5.28 6.67
C ASN A 51 -13.99 4.12 6.66
N VAL A 52 -13.53 2.90 6.95
CA VAL A 52 -14.36 1.69 6.99
C VAL A 52 -14.14 0.92 8.28
N ASP A 53 -15.23 0.63 9.00
CA ASP A 53 -15.19 -0.25 10.15
C ASP A 53 -15.45 -1.71 9.74
N LEU A 54 -14.37 -2.47 9.62
CA LEU A 54 -14.40 -3.90 9.32
C LEU A 54 -14.94 -4.78 10.46
N SER A 55 -15.22 -4.21 11.64
CA SER A 55 -15.96 -4.93 12.70
C SER A 55 -17.48 -4.94 12.45
N SER A 56 -17.97 -4.02 11.62
CA SER A 56 -19.38 -3.92 11.25
C SER A 56 -19.67 -4.64 9.92
N THR A 57 -20.75 -5.42 9.86
CA THR A 57 -21.19 -6.06 8.61
C THR A 57 -21.47 -5.03 7.52
N GLN A 58 -22.04 -3.87 7.88
CA GLN A 58 -22.30 -2.80 6.92
C GLN A 58 -21.00 -2.22 6.34
N GLY A 59 -19.96 -2.03 7.16
CA GLY A 59 -18.65 -1.56 6.71
C GLY A 59 -17.96 -2.57 5.80
N GLN A 60 -18.05 -3.87 6.13
CA GLN A 60 -17.55 -4.95 5.28
C GLN A 60 -18.24 -4.94 3.91
N ILE A 61 -19.58 -4.96 3.87
CA ILE A 61 -20.35 -4.96 2.62
C ILE A 61 -20.02 -3.73 1.77
N ALA A 62 -20.07 -2.53 2.36
CA ALA A 62 -19.82 -1.28 1.64
C ALA A 62 -18.41 -1.23 1.02
N MET A 63 -17.42 -1.80 1.71
CA MET A 63 -16.06 -1.91 1.17
C MET A 63 -15.97 -2.93 0.05
N ILE A 64 -16.44 -4.16 0.28
CA ILE A 64 -16.38 -5.26 -0.71
C ILE A 64 -17.12 -4.88 -2.00
N ASP A 65 -18.35 -4.37 -1.89
CA ASP A 65 -19.15 -3.94 -3.04
C ASP A 65 -18.39 -2.91 -3.87
N ARG A 66 -17.81 -1.90 -3.21
CA ARG A 66 -17.05 -0.85 -3.89
C ARG A 66 -15.75 -1.38 -4.49
N LEU A 67 -15.10 -2.36 -3.84
CA LEU A 67 -13.89 -3.01 -4.35
C LEU A 67 -14.16 -3.80 -5.64
N LEU A 68 -15.38 -4.28 -5.83
CA LEU A 68 -15.78 -5.09 -6.97
C LEU A 68 -16.36 -4.30 -8.15
N VAL A 69 -16.47 -2.97 -8.05
CA VAL A 69 -16.93 -2.13 -9.17
C VAL A 69 -15.82 -1.99 -10.23
N PRO A 70 -16.02 -2.42 -11.49
CA PRO A 70 -15.01 -2.34 -12.55
C PRO A 70 -15.02 -0.98 -13.27
N ASP A 71 -14.80 0.09 -12.53
CA ASP A 71 -14.83 1.49 -13.01
C ASP A 71 -13.50 2.03 -13.54
N GLY A 72 -12.47 1.18 -13.64
CA GLY A 72 -11.13 1.57 -14.07
C GLY A 72 -10.35 2.40 -13.03
N GLU A 73 -10.90 2.64 -11.84
CA GLU A 73 -10.19 3.30 -10.76
C GLU A 73 -9.37 2.31 -9.94
N ALA A 74 -8.15 2.70 -9.60
CA ALA A 74 -7.31 1.93 -8.68
C ALA A 74 -7.94 1.90 -7.29
N LYS A 75 -7.91 0.73 -6.64
CA LYS A 75 -8.54 0.51 -5.34
C LYS A 75 -7.47 0.22 -4.30
N ILE A 76 -7.35 1.10 -3.32
CA ILE A 76 -6.29 1.05 -2.31
C ILE A 76 -6.91 0.76 -0.96
N VAL A 77 -6.46 -0.31 -0.32
CA VAL A 77 -6.87 -0.66 1.04
C VAL A 77 -5.70 -0.42 1.95
N ASP A 78 -5.83 0.48 2.91
CA ASP A 78 -4.96 0.61 4.08
C ASP A 78 -5.52 -0.27 5.19
N LEU A 79 -4.99 -1.48 5.34
CA LEU A 79 -5.50 -2.45 6.29
C LEU A 79 -4.86 -2.26 7.67
N TRP A 80 -5.69 -1.82 8.62
CA TRP A 80 -5.29 -1.73 10.02
C TRP A 80 -4.90 -3.09 10.59
N SER A 81 -3.80 -3.14 11.34
CA SER A 81 -3.23 -4.40 11.82
C SER A 81 -4.19 -5.21 12.70
N ARG A 82 -5.08 -4.56 13.47
CA ARG A 82 -6.08 -5.27 14.29
C ARG A 82 -7.23 -5.86 13.47
N SER A 83 -7.39 -5.42 12.23
CA SER A 83 -8.35 -5.98 11.27
C SER A 83 -7.71 -7.00 10.33
N TYR A 84 -6.39 -7.25 10.44
CA TYR A 84 -5.62 -8.09 9.52
C TYR A 84 -6.23 -9.49 9.34
N ASP A 85 -6.34 -10.27 10.43
CA ASP A 85 -6.82 -11.64 10.37
C ASP A 85 -8.28 -11.68 9.89
N ARG A 86 -9.13 -10.82 10.47
CA ARG A 86 -10.55 -10.72 10.11
C ARG A 86 -10.74 -10.44 8.62
N PHE A 87 -9.97 -9.52 8.06
CA PHE A 87 -10.07 -9.15 6.66
C PHE A 87 -9.70 -10.33 5.74
N PHE A 88 -8.58 -11.01 6.01
CA PHE A 88 -8.17 -12.12 5.15
C PHE A 88 -9.02 -13.37 5.33
N THR A 89 -9.61 -13.60 6.51
CA THR A 89 -10.68 -14.59 6.69
C THR A 89 -11.89 -14.22 5.85
N LEU A 90 -12.38 -12.97 5.93
CA LEU A 90 -13.53 -12.51 5.14
C LEU A 90 -13.30 -12.67 3.63
N ILE A 91 -12.15 -12.23 3.11
CA ILE A 91 -11.80 -12.31 1.68
C ILE A 91 -11.78 -13.77 1.18
N GLN A 92 -11.34 -14.71 2.02
CA GLN A 92 -11.37 -16.15 1.70
C GLN A 92 -12.79 -16.71 1.76
N ASP A 93 -13.52 -16.44 2.85
CA ASP A 93 -14.86 -16.99 3.08
C ASP A 93 -15.84 -16.61 1.97
N ILE A 94 -15.70 -15.42 1.40
CA ILE A 94 -16.58 -14.93 0.32
C ILE A 94 -16.05 -15.22 -1.09
N GLY A 95 -14.87 -15.84 -1.24
CA GLY A 95 -14.26 -16.07 -2.57
C GLY A 95 -13.98 -14.77 -3.34
N PHE A 96 -13.56 -13.71 -2.62
CA PHE A 96 -13.42 -12.38 -3.20
C PHE A 96 -12.45 -12.33 -4.39
N VAL A 97 -11.37 -13.12 -4.35
CA VAL A 97 -10.34 -13.11 -5.38
C VAL A 97 -10.89 -13.60 -6.72
N GLU A 98 -11.65 -14.69 -6.69
CA GLU A 98 -12.31 -15.27 -7.86
C GLU A 98 -13.36 -14.30 -8.42
N GLU A 99 -14.16 -13.67 -7.54
CA GLU A 99 -15.16 -12.69 -7.97
C GLU A 99 -14.51 -11.44 -8.58
N ALA A 100 -13.46 -10.90 -7.95
CA ALA A 100 -12.73 -9.74 -8.44
C ALA A 100 -12.17 -10.01 -9.85
N ARG A 101 -11.54 -11.17 -10.06
CA ARG A 101 -11.04 -11.59 -11.37
C ARG A 101 -12.14 -11.76 -12.40
N GLY A 102 -13.28 -12.31 -12.01
CA GLY A 102 -14.46 -12.39 -12.87
C GLY A 102 -14.96 -11.03 -13.36
N LYS A 103 -14.60 -9.94 -12.65
CA LYS A 103 -14.89 -8.55 -13.00
C LYS A 103 -13.68 -7.80 -13.57
N ASN A 104 -12.62 -8.49 -13.98
CA ASN A 104 -11.35 -7.92 -14.46
C ASN A 104 -10.67 -6.99 -13.45
N ILE A 105 -10.80 -7.29 -12.16
CA ILE A 105 -10.12 -6.60 -11.07
C ILE A 105 -9.11 -7.58 -10.49
N GLU A 106 -7.82 -7.26 -10.62
CA GLU A 106 -6.76 -8.14 -10.13
C GLU A 106 -6.26 -7.68 -8.76
N PRO A 107 -6.48 -8.48 -7.70
CA PRO A 107 -5.97 -8.16 -6.37
C PRO A 107 -4.44 -8.22 -6.33
N VAL A 108 -3.83 -7.26 -5.64
CA VAL A 108 -2.40 -7.24 -5.33
C VAL A 108 -2.20 -6.96 -3.85
N ILE A 109 -1.32 -7.69 -3.21
CA ILE A 109 -0.99 -7.53 -1.80
C ILE A 109 0.39 -6.86 -1.68
N LEU A 110 0.45 -5.76 -0.93
CA LEU A 110 1.67 -5.14 -0.44
C LEU A 110 1.82 -5.51 1.04
N PHE A 111 2.48 -6.64 1.29
CA PHE A 111 2.70 -7.14 2.65
C PHE A 111 3.88 -6.39 3.27
N HIS A 112 3.64 -5.66 4.34
CA HIS A 112 4.67 -4.91 5.05
C HIS A 112 5.44 -5.80 6.03
N ALA A 113 6.70 -6.06 5.69
CA ALA A 113 7.65 -6.79 6.50
C ALA A 113 8.11 -5.96 7.70
N ASP A 114 8.32 -6.64 8.82
CA ASP A 114 8.87 -6.04 10.03
C ASP A 114 9.90 -6.98 10.69
N PRO A 115 10.69 -6.48 11.66
CA PRO A 115 11.76 -7.25 12.28
C PRO A 115 11.28 -8.39 13.20
N SER A 116 10.00 -8.49 13.54
CA SER A 116 9.51 -9.57 14.40
C SER A 116 9.68 -10.95 13.78
N GLN A 117 9.84 -11.96 14.64
CA GLN A 117 9.87 -13.37 14.19
C GLN A 117 8.52 -13.86 13.67
N ALA A 118 7.42 -13.20 14.06
CA ALA A 118 6.08 -13.58 13.64
C ALA A 118 5.73 -13.09 12.22
N SER A 119 6.35 -12.00 11.75
CA SER A 119 6.05 -11.42 10.44
C SER A 119 6.33 -12.36 9.24
N PRO A 120 7.47 -13.07 9.16
CA PRO A 120 7.68 -14.08 8.12
C PRO A 120 6.63 -15.20 8.14
N SER A 121 6.25 -15.66 9.33
CA SER A 121 5.21 -16.69 9.47
C SER A 121 3.87 -16.21 8.93
N ALA A 122 3.47 -14.97 9.22
CA ALA A 122 2.25 -14.38 8.69
C ALA A 122 2.29 -14.23 7.16
N ALA A 123 3.45 -13.88 6.60
CA ALA A 123 3.64 -13.81 5.15
C ALA A 123 3.46 -15.19 4.47
N TYR A 124 4.01 -16.26 5.06
CA TYR A 124 3.78 -17.63 4.56
C TYR A 124 2.32 -18.05 4.67
N THR A 125 1.67 -17.77 5.80
CA THR A 125 0.23 -18.07 5.98
C THR A 125 -0.59 -17.39 4.90
N LEU A 126 -0.33 -16.10 4.62
CA LEU A 126 -1.02 -15.35 3.59
C LEU A 126 -0.75 -15.89 2.19
N ALA A 127 0.51 -16.18 1.86
CA ALA A 127 0.89 -16.74 0.57
C ALA A 127 0.26 -18.13 0.32
N ASN A 128 0.12 -18.95 1.37
CA ASN A 128 -0.54 -20.25 1.27
C ASN A 128 -2.06 -20.13 1.16
N ALA A 129 -2.66 -19.14 1.84
CA ALA A 129 -4.09 -18.90 1.79
C ALA A 129 -4.55 -18.32 0.43
N LEU A 130 -3.71 -17.48 -0.19
CA LEU A 130 -4.00 -16.79 -1.45
C LEU A 130 -2.87 -17.03 -2.48
N PRO A 131 -2.62 -18.29 -2.89
CA PRO A 131 -1.43 -18.67 -3.68
C PRO A 131 -1.41 -18.08 -5.09
N THR A 132 -2.56 -17.64 -5.59
CA THR A 132 -2.69 -17.04 -6.91
C THR A 132 -2.61 -15.51 -6.88
N VAL A 133 -2.64 -14.88 -5.69
CA VAL A 133 -2.63 -13.42 -5.57
C VAL A 133 -1.18 -12.92 -5.54
N GLU A 134 -0.85 -12.00 -6.45
CA GLU A 134 0.49 -11.42 -6.47
C GLU A 134 0.77 -10.64 -5.18
N THR A 135 1.80 -11.09 -4.46
CA THR A 135 2.22 -10.48 -3.19
C THR A 135 3.61 -9.88 -3.34
N LEU A 136 3.73 -8.61 -2.98
CA LEU A 136 4.99 -7.88 -2.88
C LEU A 136 5.36 -7.73 -1.42
N LEU A 137 6.57 -8.14 -1.08
CA LEU A 137 7.18 -7.88 0.20
C LEU A 137 7.64 -6.42 0.25
N THR A 138 6.90 -5.60 0.98
CA THR A 138 7.20 -4.20 1.20
C THR A 138 7.99 -4.04 2.49
N TYR A 139 9.07 -3.28 2.49
CA TYR A 139 9.78 -2.94 3.72
C TYR A 139 10.04 -1.44 3.77
N ASN A 140 9.81 -0.85 4.93
CA ASN A 140 9.95 0.57 5.17
C ASN A 140 11.07 0.83 6.18
N GLU A 141 12.19 1.33 5.68
CA GLU A 141 13.40 1.56 6.49
C GLU A 141 13.22 2.66 7.53
N GLY A 142 12.25 3.57 7.34
CA GLY A 142 11.92 4.61 8.33
C GLY A 142 10.94 4.16 9.42
N ALA A 143 10.04 3.21 9.11
CA ALA A 143 8.99 2.78 10.03
C ALA A 143 9.37 1.51 10.80
N ALA A 144 9.93 0.50 10.12
CA ALA A 144 10.32 -0.79 10.69
C ALA A 144 11.71 -1.18 10.19
N PRO A 145 12.78 -0.53 10.68
CA PRO A 145 14.14 -0.78 10.23
C PRO A 145 14.60 -2.21 10.56
N PHE A 146 15.12 -2.91 9.57
CA PHE A 146 15.71 -4.24 9.75
C PHE A 146 17.19 -4.20 10.22
N GLY A 147 17.83 -3.03 10.10
CA GLY A 147 19.23 -2.81 10.46
C GLY A 147 20.22 -3.46 9.47
N GLU A 148 21.45 -3.67 9.94
CA GLU A 148 22.57 -4.23 9.14
C GLU A 148 22.27 -5.65 8.60
N GLN A 149 21.39 -6.39 9.26
CA GLN A 149 20.98 -7.75 8.89
C GLN A 149 19.79 -7.80 7.93
N LEU A 150 19.54 -6.71 7.17
CA LEU A 150 18.39 -6.61 6.25
C LEU A 150 18.28 -7.82 5.32
N GLN A 151 19.38 -8.24 4.68
CA GLN A 151 19.32 -9.33 3.70
C GLN A 151 18.96 -10.67 4.34
N ASP A 152 19.59 -11.02 5.46
CA ASP A 152 19.34 -12.28 6.17
C ASP A 152 17.89 -12.35 6.69
N ARG A 153 17.38 -11.23 7.20
CA ARG A 153 16.01 -11.14 7.71
C ARG A 153 14.97 -11.09 6.62
N LEU A 154 15.28 -10.56 5.44
CA LEU A 154 14.40 -10.65 4.28
C LEU A 154 14.48 -12.02 3.59
N ALA A 155 15.56 -12.78 3.78
CA ALA A 155 15.72 -14.11 3.17
C ALA A 155 14.79 -15.17 3.77
N VAL A 156 14.30 -14.97 4.99
CA VAL A 156 13.34 -15.89 5.63
C VAL A 156 11.89 -15.68 5.17
N TYR A 157 11.59 -14.60 4.45
CA TYR A 157 10.27 -14.39 3.86
C TYR A 157 10.09 -15.24 2.60
N PRO A 158 8.84 -15.53 2.17
CA PRO A 158 8.63 -16.23 0.93
C PRO A 158 9.23 -15.44 -0.26
N PRO A 159 9.61 -16.12 -1.35
CA PRO A 159 10.24 -15.50 -2.51
C PRO A 159 9.23 -14.59 -3.23
N HIS A 160 9.21 -13.33 -2.83
CA HIS A 160 8.33 -12.31 -3.36
C HIS A 160 9.12 -11.20 -4.04
N ARG A 161 8.45 -10.49 -4.94
CA ARG A 161 8.93 -9.20 -5.43
C ARG A 161 9.03 -8.25 -4.23
N ARG A 162 10.03 -7.38 -4.25
CA ARG A 162 10.29 -6.48 -3.12
C ARG A 162 9.96 -5.05 -3.50
N LEU A 163 9.34 -4.32 -2.57
CA LEU A 163 9.12 -2.88 -2.63
C LEU A 163 9.85 -2.22 -1.47
N LYS A 164 10.81 -1.35 -1.78
CA LYS A 164 11.57 -0.60 -0.78
C LYS A 164 10.97 0.78 -0.59
N ILE A 165 10.62 1.12 0.65
CA ILE A 165 10.42 2.51 1.08
C ILE A 165 11.65 2.91 1.89
N GLY A 166 12.47 3.81 1.32
CA GLY A 166 13.70 4.26 1.97
C GLY A 166 13.41 5.06 3.24
N ALA A 167 14.36 5.12 4.16
CA ALA A 167 14.27 6.02 5.29
C ALA A 167 14.34 7.47 4.81
N LEU A 168 13.59 8.34 5.46
CA LEU A 168 13.63 9.77 5.23
C LEU A 168 14.37 10.43 6.40
N ASP A 169 15.24 11.39 6.12
CA ASP A 169 15.85 12.20 7.17
C ASP A 169 14.77 12.87 8.05
N THR A 170 15.04 13.03 9.34
CA THR A 170 14.03 13.50 10.31
C THR A 170 13.49 14.89 9.95
N LEU A 171 14.35 15.81 9.49
CA LEU A 171 13.92 17.16 9.10
C LEU A 171 13.00 17.11 7.87
N VAL A 172 13.34 16.27 6.91
CA VAL A 172 12.54 16.08 5.69
C VAL A 172 11.25 15.31 6.00
N GLY A 173 11.28 14.38 6.94
CA GLY A 173 10.13 13.61 7.41
C GLY A 173 9.04 14.47 8.05
N ARG A 174 9.41 15.50 8.81
CA ARG A 174 8.45 16.47 9.36
C ARG A 174 7.65 17.19 8.28
N ALA A 175 8.23 17.38 7.10
CA ALA A 175 7.51 17.98 5.99
C ALA A 175 6.35 17.10 5.48
N LEU A 176 6.33 15.79 5.79
CA LEU A 176 5.23 14.89 5.44
C LEU A 176 4.06 14.92 6.42
N GLU A 177 4.24 15.46 7.64
CA GLU A 177 3.22 15.46 8.69
C GLU A 177 1.93 16.19 8.29
N PRO A 178 1.98 17.38 7.66
CA PRO A 178 0.78 18.11 7.27
C PRO A 178 -0.17 17.25 6.43
N VAL A 179 -1.45 17.27 6.81
CA VAL A 179 -2.51 16.44 6.21
C VAL A 179 -2.85 16.90 4.79
N ASP A 180 -2.71 18.20 4.54
CA ASP A 180 -2.99 18.87 3.28
C ASP A 180 -1.84 18.81 2.26
N LEU A 181 -0.66 18.32 2.65
CA LEU A 181 0.44 18.14 1.71
C LEU A 181 0.15 16.98 0.74
N SER A 182 -0.17 17.32 -0.51
CA SER A 182 -0.18 16.35 -1.61
C SER A 182 1.23 16.17 -2.18
N LEU A 183 1.72 14.93 -2.19
CA LEU A 183 3.04 14.59 -2.72
C LEU A 183 3.06 14.66 -4.25
N SER A 184 1.93 14.37 -4.89
CA SER A 184 1.77 14.51 -6.34
C SER A 184 1.84 15.98 -6.78
N TYR A 185 1.15 16.89 -6.09
CA TYR A 185 1.24 18.33 -6.38
C TYR A 185 2.62 18.88 -6.07
N PHE A 186 3.21 18.47 -4.94
CA PHE A 186 4.58 18.84 -4.55
C PHE A 186 5.62 18.54 -5.65
N LEU A 187 5.48 17.43 -6.38
CA LEU A 187 6.40 17.10 -7.47
C LEU A 187 6.30 18.07 -8.65
N LEU A 188 5.09 18.62 -8.90
CA LEU A 188 4.80 19.56 -9.98
C LEU A 188 5.15 21.00 -9.59
N ASP A 189 4.66 21.45 -8.44
CA ASP A 189 4.76 22.82 -7.96
C ASP A 189 4.98 22.82 -6.42
N PRO A 190 6.23 22.66 -5.97
CA PRO A 190 6.53 22.55 -4.54
C PRO A 190 6.31 23.90 -3.82
N PRO A 191 5.73 23.91 -2.59
CA PRO A 191 5.39 25.14 -1.87
C PRO A 191 6.55 26.12 -1.75
N LEU A 192 6.31 27.40 -2.05
CA LEU A 192 7.37 28.43 -2.14
C LEU A 192 8.10 28.71 -0.81
N ASP A 193 7.41 28.51 0.31
CA ASP A 193 7.92 28.64 1.67
C ASP A 193 8.74 27.43 2.15
N MET A 194 8.66 26.29 1.45
CA MET A 194 9.45 25.11 1.76
C MET A 194 10.93 25.31 1.37
N SER A 195 11.85 24.97 2.27
CA SER A 195 13.29 25.13 2.00
C SER A 195 13.78 24.26 0.84
N LEU A 196 14.79 24.74 0.10
CA LEU A 196 15.36 23.99 -1.03
C LEU A 196 15.90 22.61 -0.62
N VAL A 197 16.46 22.50 0.59
CA VAL A 197 16.97 21.24 1.15
C VAL A 197 15.84 20.24 1.36
N VAL A 198 14.72 20.66 1.96
CA VAL A 198 13.54 19.80 2.18
C VAL A 198 12.94 19.39 0.84
N ARG A 199 12.82 20.33 -0.12
CA ARG A 199 12.32 20.01 -1.47
C ARG A 199 13.19 18.97 -2.17
N ALA A 200 14.51 19.16 -2.16
CA ALA A 200 15.44 18.23 -2.77
C ALA A 200 15.39 16.86 -2.08
N GLY A 201 15.34 16.84 -0.75
CA GLY A 201 15.20 15.63 0.07
C GLY A 201 13.96 14.83 -0.29
N LEU A 202 12.77 15.46 -0.25
CA LEU A 202 11.50 14.82 -0.60
C LEU A 202 11.49 14.31 -2.04
N LYS A 203 11.98 15.08 -3.01
CA LYS A 203 12.08 14.62 -4.41
C LYS A 203 12.98 13.39 -4.53
N SER A 204 14.15 13.43 -3.90
CA SER A 204 15.12 12.33 -3.93
C SER A 204 14.58 11.05 -3.30
N TRP A 205 13.67 11.17 -2.33
CA TRP A 205 12.98 10.06 -1.69
C TRP A 205 11.80 9.52 -2.51
N LEU A 206 10.98 10.40 -3.09
CA LEU A 206 9.77 10.01 -3.83
C LEU A 206 10.06 9.35 -5.18
N ILE A 207 11.03 9.89 -5.94
CA ILE A 207 11.35 9.42 -7.28
C ILE A 207 11.64 7.90 -7.34
N PRO A 208 12.53 7.33 -6.51
CA PRO A 208 12.80 5.89 -6.56
C PRO A 208 11.59 5.03 -6.12
N ILE A 209 10.71 5.54 -5.26
CA ILE A 209 9.48 4.83 -4.87
C ILE A 209 8.51 4.78 -6.05
N PHE A 210 8.26 5.91 -6.70
CA PHE A 210 7.36 5.98 -7.85
C PHE A 210 7.91 5.20 -9.06
N ALA A 211 9.24 5.16 -9.21
CA ALA A 211 9.88 4.30 -10.21
C ALA A 211 9.61 2.81 -9.96
N GLN A 212 9.62 2.36 -8.70
CA GLN A 212 9.28 0.97 -8.35
C GLN A 212 7.82 0.65 -8.66
N PHE A 213 6.87 1.53 -8.33
CA PHE A 213 5.45 1.36 -8.69
C PHE A 213 5.26 1.26 -10.20
N ARG A 214 5.87 2.18 -10.96
CA ARG A 214 5.80 2.15 -12.42
C ARG A 214 6.42 0.87 -13.01
N ALA A 215 7.58 0.46 -12.51
CA ALA A 215 8.25 -0.74 -12.98
C ALA A 215 7.44 -2.02 -12.68
N PHE A 216 6.67 -2.02 -11.60
CA PHE A 216 5.72 -3.09 -11.28
C PHE A 216 4.57 -3.13 -12.29
N GLU A 217 3.88 -2.01 -12.52
CA GLU A 217 2.77 -1.95 -13.47
C GLU A 217 3.19 -2.31 -14.90
N MET A 218 4.36 -1.82 -15.36
CA MET A 218 4.89 -2.14 -16.69
C MET A 218 5.16 -3.63 -16.86
N ARG A 219 5.70 -4.29 -15.83
CA ARG A 219 5.96 -5.74 -15.87
C ARG A 219 4.67 -6.54 -15.97
N ARG A 220 3.67 -6.16 -15.17
CA ARG A 220 2.34 -6.80 -15.23
C ARG A 220 1.69 -6.64 -16.60
N ALA A 221 1.72 -5.43 -17.16
CA ALA A 221 1.18 -5.19 -18.51
C ALA A 221 1.91 -6.02 -19.58
N LEU A 222 3.22 -6.25 -19.43
CA LEU A 222 3.99 -7.11 -20.34
C LEU A 222 3.64 -8.59 -20.18
N GLU A 223 3.48 -9.07 -18.95
CA GLU A 223 3.05 -10.44 -18.66
C GLU A 223 1.66 -10.70 -19.25
N GLU A 224 0.69 -9.81 -19.02
CA GLU A 224 -0.65 -9.87 -19.60
C GLU A 224 -0.63 -9.87 -21.14
N ALA A 225 0.22 -9.03 -21.76
CA ALA A 225 0.36 -8.99 -23.21
C ALA A 225 0.98 -10.28 -23.80
N THR A 226 1.88 -10.93 -23.06
CA THR A 226 2.54 -12.17 -23.50
C THR A 226 1.55 -13.36 -23.53
N TRP A 227 0.51 -13.33 -22.69
CA TRP A 227 -0.56 -14.34 -22.69
C TRP A 227 -1.60 -14.15 -23.80
N LEU A 228 -1.54 -13.04 -24.55
CA LEU A 228 -2.45 -12.74 -25.67
C LEU A 228 -1.85 -13.07 -27.05
N LEU A 229 -0.61 -13.54 -27.11
CA LEU A 229 0.10 -13.97 -28.33
C LEU A 229 0.21 -15.50 -28.39
#